data_AF-A0A0Q7W500-F1
#
_entry.id   AF-A0A0Q7W500-F1
#
_cell.length_a   1.000
_cell.length_b   1.000
_cell.length_c   1.000
_cell.angle_alpha   90.00
_cell.angle_beta   90.00
_cell.angle_gamma   90.00
#
_symmetry.space_group_name_H-M   'P 1'
#
loop_
_entity.id
_entity.type
_entity.pdbx_description
1 polymer ?
#
loop_
_entity_poly.entity_id
_entity_poly.type
_entity_poly.pdbx_seq_one_letter_code
_entity_poly.pdbx_strand_id
1 'polypeptide(L)'
;MKSPRRLKVRNWEQFQHYKDRNPPWIKLHFALLASEDWVTLDDASKLLAVVCMLVASRNNGFIPDNPAYLRRVAYLGRLPNLNPLIECGFLEILQADASTPQADASALQADARPETETDTEKKESMSEPSSDDEGSSRKKNTYSKAFEAFWLGYPRTPNMSKLKAFDGWKKLTEAERKACHDAVPAYRSFLASKADHPVMHATTFINERRFEGFVEIATSSPARAVTDDDWRKRLAFGREKHLWHVESWGPFPGAADCRVPEQLLQPSDGQGWTVWEA
;
A
#
# COMPACT_ATOMS: atom_id res chain seq x y z
N MET A 1 5.47 -30.10 -46.53
CA MET A 1 5.44 -30.15 -45.05
C MET A 1 4.34 -29.22 -44.58
N LYS A 2 3.35 -29.69 -43.80
CA LYS A 2 2.29 -28.81 -43.26
C LYS A 2 2.93 -27.84 -42.26
N SER A 3 2.69 -26.54 -42.40
CA SER A 3 3.10 -25.53 -41.43
C SER A 3 2.61 -25.92 -40.02
N PRO A 4 3.43 -25.72 -38.96
CA PRO A 4 3.01 -26.07 -37.61
C PRO A 4 1.80 -25.21 -37.21
N ARG A 5 0.72 -25.87 -36.79
CA ARG A 5 -0.45 -25.18 -36.22
C ARG A 5 -0.01 -24.43 -34.96
N ARG A 6 -0.37 -23.16 -34.84
CA ARG A 6 -0.14 -22.39 -33.61
C ARG A 6 -1.38 -22.48 -32.75
N LEU A 7 -1.22 -22.99 -31.54
CA LEU A 7 -2.31 -23.07 -30.56
C LEU A 7 -2.13 -21.96 -29.52
N LYS A 8 -3.20 -21.27 -29.16
CA LYS A 8 -3.22 -20.28 -28.07
C LYS A 8 -4.29 -20.66 -27.05
N VAL A 9 -4.01 -20.48 -25.77
CA VAL A 9 -5.03 -20.61 -24.73
C VAL A 9 -6.03 -19.46 -24.87
N ARG A 10 -7.32 -19.79 -24.96
CA ARG A 10 -8.40 -18.80 -25.02
C ARG A 10 -8.38 -17.88 -23.81
N ASN A 11 -8.67 -16.59 -23.99
CA ASN A 11 -8.71 -15.59 -22.92
C ASN A 11 -7.43 -15.50 -22.06
N TRP A 12 -6.27 -15.87 -22.63
CA TRP A 12 -4.98 -15.87 -21.91
C TRP A 12 -4.69 -14.57 -21.15
N GLU A 13 -5.01 -13.43 -21.74
CA GLU A 13 -4.78 -12.09 -21.17
C GLU A 13 -5.61 -11.81 -19.92
N GLN A 14 -6.75 -12.49 -19.76
CA GLN A 14 -7.57 -12.44 -18.54
C GLN A 14 -7.00 -13.39 -17.47
N PHE A 15 -6.45 -14.52 -17.90
CA PHE A 15 -5.94 -15.53 -16.98
C PHE A 15 -4.58 -15.16 -16.38
N GLN A 16 -3.68 -14.60 -17.18
CA GLN A 16 -2.34 -14.23 -16.73
C GLN A 16 -2.04 -12.75 -16.99
N HIS A 17 -1.79 -12.01 -15.90
CA HIS A 17 -1.34 -10.62 -15.95
C HIS A 17 0.18 -10.48 -15.95
N TYR A 18 0.92 -11.57 -15.69
CA TYR A 18 2.38 -11.57 -15.72
C TYR A 18 2.88 -11.38 -17.14
N LYS A 19 3.73 -10.36 -17.32
CA LYS A 19 4.40 -10.06 -18.59
C LYS A 19 5.82 -10.66 -18.66
N ASP A 20 6.32 -11.15 -17.53
CA ASP A 20 7.62 -11.80 -17.44
C ASP A 20 7.55 -13.25 -17.92
N ARG A 21 8.57 -13.70 -18.66
CA ARG A 21 8.66 -15.09 -19.12
C ARG A 21 9.07 -15.98 -17.93
N ASN A 22 8.43 -17.14 -17.79
CA ASN A 22 8.62 -18.10 -16.68
C ASN A 22 8.19 -17.56 -15.30
N PRO A 23 6.89 -17.33 -15.08
CA PRO A 23 6.43 -16.98 -13.74
C PRO A 23 6.68 -18.15 -12.75
N PRO A 24 7.01 -17.87 -11.48
CA PRO A 24 7.27 -18.89 -10.46
C PRO A 24 6.03 -19.74 -10.12
N TRP A 25 4.84 -19.23 -10.43
CA TRP A 25 3.56 -19.90 -10.24
C TRP A 25 2.58 -19.47 -11.34
N ILE A 26 1.50 -20.23 -11.49
CA ILE A 26 0.44 -19.92 -12.45
C ILE A 26 -0.90 -19.78 -11.73
N LYS A 27 -1.64 -18.74 -12.07
CA LYS A 27 -2.99 -18.55 -11.53
C LYS A 27 -4.01 -19.36 -12.31
N LEU A 28 -4.66 -20.32 -11.66
CA LEU A 28 -5.86 -20.95 -12.20
C LEU A 28 -7.08 -20.15 -11.72
N HIS A 29 -7.91 -19.69 -12.66
CA HIS A 29 -9.12 -18.95 -12.33
C HIS A 29 -10.29 -19.92 -12.14
N PHE A 30 -11.15 -19.65 -11.16
CA PHE A 30 -12.32 -20.49 -10.86
C PHE A 30 -13.26 -20.65 -12.07
N ALA A 31 -13.39 -19.60 -12.89
CA ALA A 31 -14.17 -19.63 -14.13
C ALA A 31 -13.73 -20.75 -15.09
N LEU A 32 -12.46 -21.19 -15.04
CA LEU A 32 -11.97 -22.33 -15.81
C LEU A 32 -12.55 -23.66 -15.31
N LEU A 33 -12.72 -23.82 -13.99
CA LEU A 33 -13.28 -25.03 -13.40
C LEU A 33 -14.82 -25.07 -13.47
N ALA A 34 -15.43 -23.89 -13.58
CA ALA A 34 -16.88 -23.70 -13.63
C ALA A 34 -17.45 -23.71 -15.05
N SER A 35 -16.62 -23.72 -16.09
CA SER A 35 -17.11 -23.80 -17.47
C SER A 35 -17.66 -25.20 -17.76
N GLU A 36 -18.79 -25.26 -18.48
CA GLU A 36 -19.39 -26.53 -18.92
C GLU A 36 -18.40 -27.36 -19.76
N ASP A 37 -17.60 -26.67 -20.57
CA ASP A 37 -16.47 -27.21 -21.33
C ASP A 37 -15.45 -27.95 -20.47
N TRP A 38 -15.24 -27.52 -19.22
CA TRP A 38 -14.32 -28.17 -18.30
C TRP A 38 -14.93 -29.36 -17.60
N VAL A 39 -16.20 -29.24 -17.17
CA VAL A 39 -16.89 -30.29 -16.42
C VAL A 39 -17.02 -31.57 -17.26
N THR A 40 -17.27 -31.41 -18.55
CA THR A 40 -17.50 -32.50 -19.52
C THR A 40 -16.24 -33.23 -19.99
N LEU A 41 -15.04 -32.67 -19.76
CA LEU A 41 -13.78 -33.30 -20.13
C LEU A 41 -13.43 -34.50 -19.24
N ASP A 42 -12.73 -35.48 -19.83
CA ASP A 42 -12.13 -36.57 -19.07
C ASP A 42 -10.95 -36.07 -18.22
N ASP A 43 -10.61 -36.82 -17.16
CA ASP A 43 -9.57 -36.44 -16.21
C ASP A 43 -8.19 -36.22 -16.86
N ALA A 44 -7.87 -36.96 -17.92
CA ALA A 44 -6.60 -36.78 -18.62
C ALA A 44 -6.59 -35.47 -19.42
N SER A 45 -7.71 -35.09 -20.04
CA SER A 45 -7.85 -33.79 -20.71
C SER A 45 -7.86 -32.62 -19.72
N LYS A 46 -8.49 -32.76 -18.54
CA LYS A 46 -8.42 -31.75 -17.46
C LYS A 46 -6.99 -31.51 -17.00
N LEU A 47 -6.22 -32.59 -16.76
CA LEU A 47 -4.79 -32.48 -16.45
C LEU A 47 -4.02 -31.82 -17.59
N LEU A 48 -4.31 -32.19 -18.84
CA LEU A 48 -3.65 -31.62 -20.00
C LEU A 48 -3.91 -30.13 -20.14
N ALA A 49 -5.09 -29.63 -19.79
CA ALA A 49 -5.38 -28.20 -19.79
C ALA A 49 -4.51 -27.43 -18.77
N VAL A 50 -4.28 -27.99 -17.58
CA VAL A 50 -3.33 -27.41 -16.59
C VAL A 50 -1.90 -27.41 -17.13
N VAL A 51 -1.48 -28.50 -17.78
CA VAL A 51 -0.17 -28.58 -18.45
C VAL A 51 -0.04 -27.53 -19.55
N CYS A 52 -1.08 -27.35 -20.34
CA CYS A 52 -1.17 -26.34 -21.39
C CYS A 52 -1.00 -24.93 -20.81
N MET A 53 -1.64 -24.62 -19.68
CA MET A 53 -1.45 -23.35 -18.97
C MET A 53 0.01 -23.12 -18.56
N LEU A 54 0.68 -24.15 -18.01
CA LEU A 54 2.09 -24.07 -17.62
C LEU A 54 3.03 -23.84 -18.79
N VAL A 55 2.79 -24.48 -19.93
CA VAL A 55 3.60 -24.29 -21.14
C VAL A 55 3.35 -22.92 -21.76
N ALA A 56 2.08 -22.50 -21.78
CA ALA A 56 1.65 -21.20 -22.27
C ALA A 56 2.26 -20.04 -21.48
N SER A 57 2.52 -20.20 -20.18
CA SER A 57 3.13 -19.15 -19.34
C SER A 57 4.56 -18.80 -19.74
N ARG A 58 5.27 -19.73 -20.37
CA ARG A 58 6.63 -19.51 -20.90
C ARG A 58 6.62 -18.75 -22.23
N ASN A 59 5.53 -18.89 -22.96
CA ASN A 59 5.39 -18.49 -24.36
C ASN A 59 4.20 -17.55 -24.57
N ASN A 60 3.88 -16.67 -23.61
CA ASN A 60 2.83 -15.65 -23.74
C ASN A 60 1.48 -16.18 -24.28
N GLY A 61 1.01 -17.30 -23.74
CA GLY A 61 -0.26 -17.91 -24.13
C GLY A 61 -0.18 -18.95 -25.25
N PHE A 62 0.98 -19.09 -25.90
CA PHE A 62 1.16 -19.99 -27.04
C PHE A 62 1.64 -21.37 -26.62
N ILE A 63 1.12 -22.39 -27.30
CA ILE A 63 1.43 -23.80 -27.06
C ILE A 63 1.87 -24.44 -28.39
N PRO A 64 2.96 -25.22 -28.40
CA PRO A 64 3.36 -25.97 -29.57
C PRO A 64 2.40 -27.15 -29.80
N ASP A 65 1.93 -27.33 -31.04
CA ASP A 65 1.21 -28.52 -31.50
C ASP A 65 2.17 -29.72 -31.65
N ASN A 66 2.78 -30.12 -30.53
CA ASN A 66 3.73 -31.24 -30.47
C ASN A 66 3.46 -32.06 -29.20
N PRO A 67 2.61 -33.11 -29.30
CA PRO A 67 2.29 -33.99 -28.19
C PRO A 67 3.51 -34.67 -27.55
N ALA A 68 4.56 -34.99 -28.33
CA ALA A 68 5.77 -35.61 -27.81
C ALA A 68 6.57 -34.64 -26.93
N TYR A 69 6.58 -33.35 -27.26
CA TYR A 69 7.17 -32.30 -26.43
C TYR A 69 6.39 -32.12 -25.13
N LEU A 70 5.06 -31.99 -25.21
CA LEU A 70 4.21 -31.83 -24.02
C LEU A 70 4.34 -33.00 -23.04
N ARG A 71 4.40 -34.23 -23.57
CA ARG A 71 4.65 -35.43 -22.75
C ARG A 71 5.93 -35.32 -21.93
N ARG A 72 7.03 -34.85 -22.54
CA ARG A 72 8.34 -34.74 -21.87
C ARG A 72 8.35 -33.60 -20.86
N VAL A 73 7.79 -32.44 -21.21
CA VAL A 73 7.80 -31.25 -20.35
C VAL A 73 6.94 -31.43 -19.09
N ALA A 74 5.83 -32.15 -19.21
CA ALA A 74 4.89 -32.38 -18.12
C ALA A 74 4.99 -33.79 -17.50
N TYR A 75 6.04 -34.56 -17.83
CA TYR A 75 6.27 -35.89 -17.29
C TYR A 75 5.06 -36.84 -17.41
N LEU A 76 4.31 -36.75 -18.51
CA LEU A 76 3.10 -37.55 -18.72
C LEU A 76 3.45 -38.99 -19.11
N GLY A 77 2.76 -39.96 -18.50
CA GLY A 77 2.97 -41.39 -18.79
C GLY A 77 2.44 -41.85 -20.15
N ARG A 78 1.56 -41.06 -20.80
CA ARG A 78 0.95 -41.36 -22.11
C ARG A 78 1.12 -40.19 -23.06
N LEU A 79 0.99 -40.45 -24.36
CA LEU A 79 1.01 -39.38 -25.36
C LEU A 79 -0.29 -38.54 -25.22
N PRO A 80 -0.19 -37.24 -24.93
CA PRO A 80 -1.38 -36.40 -24.74
C PRO A 80 -2.14 -36.18 -26.05
N ASN A 81 -3.46 -36.12 -25.97
CA ASN A 81 -4.32 -35.78 -27.09
C ASN A 81 -4.88 -34.36 -26.89
N LEU A 82 -4.57 -33.44 -27.79
CA LEU A 82 -5.00 -32.03 -27.72
C LEU A 82 -6.40 -31.80 -28.30
N ASN A 83 -6.95 -32.76 -29.06
CA ASN A 83 -8.24 -32.60 -29.74
C ASN A 83 -9.39 -32.26 -28.79
N PRO A 84 -9.56 -32.90 -27.62
CA PRO A 84 -10.64 -32.55 -26.69
C PRO A 84 -10.57 -31.09 -26.22
N LEU A 85 -9.36 -30.55 -26.04
CA LEU A 85 -9.15 -29.15 -25.64
C LEU A 85 -9.40 -28.15 -26.76
N ILE A 86 -9.26 -28.58 -28.02
CA ILE A 86 -9.60 -27.77 -29.19
C ILE A 86 -11.11 -27.77 -29.38
N GLU A 87 -11.74 -28.95 -29.28
CA GLU A 87 -13.18 -29.13 -29.46
C GLU A 87 -14.00 -28.38 -28.39
N CYS A 88 -13.54 -28.36 -27.13
CA CYS A 88 -14.18 -27.59 -26.07
C CYS A 88 -13.80 -26.09 -26.08
N GLY A 89 -13.06 -25.63 -27.09
CA GLY A 89 -12.70 -24.22 -27.25
C GLY A 89 -11.71 -23.67 -26.22
N PHE A 90 -11.03 -24.54 -25.46
CA PHE A 90 -9.95 -24.13 -24.55
C PHE A 90 -8.68 -23.70 -25.31
N LEU A 91 -8.38 -24.39 -26.43
CA LEU A 91 -7.27 -24.07 -27.34
C LEU A 91 -7.79 -23.55 -28.68
N GLU A 92 -7.36 -22.34 -29.05
CA GLU A 92 -7.66 -21.71 -30.33
C GLU A 92 -6.57 -22.03 -31.36
N ILE A 93 -6.97 -22.48 -32.55
CA ILE A 93 -6.07 -22.69 -33.68
C ILE A 93 -5.89 -21.37 -34.43
N LEU A 94 -4.70 -20.79 -34.31
CA LEU A 94 -4.28 -19.63 -35.10
C LEU A 94 -3.61 -20.15 -36.38
N GLN A 95 -4.34 -20.15 -37.50
CA GLN A 95 -3.75 -20.46 -38.80
C GLN A 95 -2.74 -19.36 -39.16
N ALA A 96 -1.52 -19.75 -39.51
CA ALA A 96 -0.56 -18.85 -40.13
C ALA A 96 -0.82 -18.85 -41.64
N ASP A 97 -1.59 -17.87 -42.14
CA ASP A 97 -1.34 -17.19 -43.43
C ASP A 97 -2.26 -15.97 -43.62
N ALA A 98 -1.80 -15.06 -44.47
CA ALA A 98 -2.06 -13.62 -44.54
C ALA A 98 -3.51 -13.12 -44.78
N SER A 99 -3.76 -11.91 -44.25
CA SER A 99 -4.68 -10.87 -44.76
C SER A 99 -6.18 -11.13 -44.79
N THR A 100 -6.90 -10.67 -43.75
CA THR A 100 -8.17 -9.91 -43.90
C THR A 100 -8.59 -9.32 -42.54
N PRO A 101 -8.86 -8.00 -42.41
CA PRO A 101 -9.51 -7.43 -41.24
C PRO A 101 -11.04 -7.42 -41.46
N GLN A 102 -11.79 -8.22 -40.72
CA GLN A 102 -13.25 -8.18 -40.71
C GLN A 102 -13.75 -8.97 -39.49
N ALA A 103 -14.62 -8.50 -38.61
CA ALA A 103 -15.24 -7.21 -38.37
C ALA A 103 -15.79 -7.24 -36.93
N ASP A 104 -16.05 -6.05 -36.39
CA ASP A 104 -17.04 -5.82 -35.33
C ASP A 104 -18.30 -6.66 -35.52
N ALA A 105 -18.75 -7.32 -34.46
CA ALA A 105 -20.11 -7.81 -34.31
C ALA A 105 -20.64 -7.36 -32.94
N SER A 106 -20.83 -6.04 -32.83
CA SER A 106 -21.85 -5.47 -31.97
C SER A 106 -23.22 -5.78 -32.56
N ALA A 107 -24.18 -6.08 -31.68
CA ALA A 107 -25.64 -6.07 -31.84
C ALA A 107 -26.37 -7.42 -31.96
N LEU A 108 -27.12 -7.70 -30.88
CA LEU A 108 -28.55 -8.11 -30.76
C LEU A 108 -28.68 -9.20 -29.68
N GLN A 109 -28.97 -8.82 -28.41
CA GLN A 109 -30.30 -8.71 -27.75
C GLN A 109 -30.99 -10.07 -27.52
N ALA A 110 -31.67 -10.42 -26.43
CA ALA A 110 -31.98 -9.91 -25.07
C ALA A 110 -32.55 -11.17 -24.33
N ASP A 111 -32.49 -11.38 -23.01
CA ASP A 111 -33.34 -10.79 -21.98
C ASP A 111 -33.01 -11.51 -20.65
N ALA A 112 -32.59 -10.77 -19.61
CA ALA A 112 -32.86 -11.15 -18.22
C ALA A 112 -32.54 -9.95 -17.29
N ARG A 113 -33.49 -9.68 -16.40
CA ARG A 113 -33.65 -8.52 -15.52
C ARG A 113 -32.61 -8.43 -14.36
N PRO A 114 -32.53 -7.27 -13.67
CA PRO A 114 -31.36 -6.86 -12.91
C PRO A 114 -31.45 -7.25 -11.43
N GLU A 115 -30.33 -7.65 -10.84
CA GLU A 115 -30.15 -7.65 -9.40
C GLU A 115 -28.86 -6.89 -9.06
N THR A 116 -29.03 -5.87 -8.22
CA THR A 116 -27.98 -4.99 -7.71
C THR A 116 -27.47 -5.60 -6.42
N GLU A 117 -26.22 -6.05 -6.42
CA GLU A 117 -25.45 -6.29 -5.20
C GLU A 117 -24.10 -5.59 -5.40
N THR A 118 -23.87 -4.57 -4.60
CA THR A 118 -22.61 -3.83 -4.53
C THR A 118 -21.67 -4.62 -3.64
N ASP A 119 -20.80 -5.43 -4.23
CA ASP A 119 -19.76 -6.13 -3.46
C ASP A 119 -18.38 -5.53 -3.77
N THR A 120 -17.94 -4.65 -2.86
CA THR A 120 -16.59 -4.10 -2.84
C THR A 120 -15.69 -5.08 -2.11
N GLU A 121 -15.28 -6.16 -2.78
CA GLU A 121 -14.28 -7.07 -2.24
C GLU A 121 -12.86 -6.57 -2.51
N LYS A 122 -12.28 -6.03 -1.44
CA LYS A 122 -10.90 -5.59 -1.29
C LYS A 122 -9.97 -6.81 -1.33
N LYS A 123 -9.35 -7.09 -2.48
CA LYS A 123 -8.30 -8.12 -2.58
C LYS A 123 -7.04 -7.69 -1.85
N GLU A 124 -6.86 -8.26 -0.67
CA GLU A 124 -5.58 -8.34 0.04
C GLU A 124 -4.57 -9.11 -0.83
N SER A 125 -3.50 -8.42 -1.23
CA SER A 125 -2.33 -9.01 -1.87
C SER A 125 -1.35 -9.46 -0.80
N MET A 126 -1.48 -10.71 -0.36
CA MET A 126 -0.41 -11.44 0.33
C MET A 126 0.89 -11.32 -0.47
N SER A 127 1.89 -10.68 0.12
CA SER A 127 3.22 -10.49 -0.48
C SER A 127 4.23 -10.98 0.55
N GLU A 128 5.08 -11.94 0.18
CA GLU A 128 6.38 -12.17 0.82
C GLU A 128 7.35 -12.82 -0.20
N PRO A 129 8.68 -12.66 -0.01
CA PRO A 129 9.54 -12.07 -1.03
C PRO A 129 10.50 -13.08 -1.66
N SER A 130 10.82 -12.89 -2.94
CA SER A 130 12.02 -13.48 -3.53
C SER A 130 13.04 -12.37 -3.76
N SER A 131 14.14 -12.49 -3.04
CA SER A 131 15.37 -11.74 -3.24
C SER A 131 15.95 -12.02 -4.63
N ASP A 132 16.77 -11.06 -5.06
CA ASP A 132 17.71 -11.12 -6.19
C ASP A 132 17.14 -10.65 -7.54
N ASP A 133 17.32 -9.36 -7.84
CA ASP A 133 18.06 -8.90 -9.03
C ASP A 133 18.28 -7.37 -9.02
N GLU A 134 19.18 -6.92 -9.88
CA GLU A 134 20.13 -5.83 -9.71
C GLU A 134 19.60 -4.39 -9.88
N GLY A 135 20.27 -3.47 -9.20
CA GLY A 135 20.87 -2.29 -9.86
C GLY A 135 20.00 -1.29 -10.62
N SER A 136 18.69 -1.18 -10.35
CA SER A 136 17.93 -0.02 -10.86
C SER A 136 18.33 1.23 -10.09
N SER A 137 19.07 2.13 -10.75
CA SER A 137 19.45 3.44 -10.21
C SER A 137 18.20 4.22 -9.83
N ARG A 138 17.83 4.17 -8.54
CA ARG A 138 16.67 4.87 -7.98
C ARG A 138 16.76 6.34 -8.34
N LYS A 139 15.85 6.81 -9.20
CA LYS A 139 15.60 8.24 -9.40
C LYS A 139 15.50 8.88 -8.01
N LYS A 140 16.35 9.87 -7.71
CA LYS A 140 16.31 10.58 -6.42
C LYS A 140 14.93 11.21 -6.29
N ASN A 141 14.08 10.64 -5.45
CA ASN A 141 12.76 11.19 -5.22
C ASN A 141 12.92 12.53 -4.51
N THR A 142 12.52 13.60 -5.19
CA THR A 142 12.42 14.92 -4.58
C THR A 142 11.17 14.95 -3.71
N TYR A 143 11.35 15.07 -2.40
CA TYR A 143 10.27 15.18 -1.44
C TYR A 143 9.83 16.64 -1.28
N SER A 144 8.54 16.88 -1.06
CA SER A 144 8.03 18.21 -0.75
C SER A 144 8.48 18.67 0.65
N LYS A 145 8.70 19.98 0.85
CA LYS A 145 9.08 20.55 2.16
C LYS A 145 8.11 20.16 3.29
N ALA A 146 6.80 20.20 3.03
CA ALA A 146 5.78 19.83 4.01
C ALA A 146 5.89 18.35 4.46
N PHE A 147 6.16 17.44 3.51
CA PHE A 147 6.38 16.03 3.82
C PHE A 147 7.66 15.80 4.62
N GLU A 148 8.74 16.52 4.31
CA GLU A 148 10.00 16.42 5.08
C GLU A 148 9.81 16.87 6.53
N ALA A 149 9.07 17.95 6.76
CA ALA A 149 8.72 18.42 8.11
C ALA A 149 7.93 17.35 8.88
N PHE A 150 6.89 16.77 8.26
CA PHE A 150 6.15 15.65 8.84
C PHE A 150 7.06 14.46 9.14
N TRP A 151 7.89 14.04 8.17
CA TRP A 151 8.74 12.86 8.29
C TRP A 151 9.80 13.00 9.39
N LEU A 152 10.32 14.21 9.59
CA LEU A 152 11.29 14.51 10.64
C LEU A 152 10.64 14.50 12.03
N GLY A 153 9.40 15.01 12.14
CA GLY A 153 8.65 15.05 13.40
C GLY A 153 8.04 13.71 13.82
N TYR A 154 7.76 12.83 12.86
CA TYR A 154 7.11 11.53 13.08
C TYR A 154 8.04 10.53 13.79
N PRO A 155 7.55 9.75 14.77
CA PRO A 155 8.34 8.69 15.40
C PRO A 155 8.62 7.56 14.39
N ARG A 156 9.90 7.26 14.13
CA ARG A 156 10.33 6.33 13.07
C ARG A 156 10.96 5.06 13.63
N THR A 157 10.79 3.96 12.89
CA THR A 157 11.51 2.70 13.10
C THR A 157 12.36 2.37 11.86
N PRO A 158 13.41 1.54 11.99
CA PRO A 158 14.28 1.17 10.87
C PRO A 158 13.54 0.53 9.68
N ASN A 159 12.41 -0.13 9.92
CA ASN A 159 11.61 -0.80 8.90
C ASN A 159 10.64 0.13 8.15
N MET A 160 10.64 1.45 8.40
CA MET A 160 9.70 2.37 7.76
C MET A 160 10.15 2.82 6.35
N SER A 161 9.28 2.63 5.37
CA SER A 161 9.49 3.09 3.99
C SER A 161 9.05 4.54 3.78
N LYS A 162 10.03 5.45 3.69
CA LYS A 162 9.79 6.87 3.35
C LYS A 162 9.09 7.05 2.01
N LEU A 163 9.44 6.22 1.02
CA LEU A 163 8.84 6.25 -0.30
C LEU A 163 7.34 5.93 -0.26
N LYS A 164 6.95 4.83 0.39
CA LYS A 164 5.55 4.43 0.49
C LYS A 164 4.72 5.43 1.31
N ALA A 165 5.29 6.02 2.35
CA ALA A 165 4.65 7.11 3.07
C ALA A 165 4.43 8.35 2.19
N PHE A 166 5.39 8.70 1.34
CA PHE A 166 5.24 9.82 0.41
C PHE A 166 4.17 9.56 -0.66
N ASP A 167 4.05 8.32 -1.14
CA ASP A 167 2.98 7.97 -2.09
C ASP A 167 1.58 8.06 -1.47
N GLY A 168 1.44 7.74 -0.18
CA GLY A 168 0.23 8.04 0.59
C GLY A 168 -0.01 9.54 0.73
N TRP A 169 1.04 10.29 1.08
CA TRP A 169 0.99 11.74 1.29
C TRP A 169 0.51 12.52 0.06
N LYS A 170 0.88 12.07 -1.15
CA LYS A 170 0.42 12.69 -2.41
C LYS A 170 -1.10 12.65 -2.59
N LYS A 171 -1.77 11.63 -2.02
CA LYS A 171 -3.22 11.43 -2.13
C LYS A 171 -4.01 12.38 -1.22
N LEU A 172 -3.37 12.94 -0.20
CA LEU A 172 -3.98 13.93 0.70
C LEU A 172 -4.08 15.30 0.03
N THR A 173 -5.15 16.02 0.33
CA THR A 173 -5.31 17.46 0.03
C THR A 173 -4.38 18.30 0.92
N GLU A 174 -4.21 19.58 0.61
CA GLU A 174 -3.36 20.48 1.40
C GLU A 174 -3.84 20.64 2.85
N ALA A 175 -5.15 20.73 3.06
CA ALA A 175 -5.75 20.80 4.39
C ALA A 175 -5.48 19.52 5.19
N GLU A 176 -5.63 18.35 4.56
CA GLU A 176 -5.38 17.06 5.21
C GLU A 176 -3.89 16.82 5.49
N ARG A 177 -2.99 17.29 4.63
CA ARG A 177 -1.54 17.25 4.88
C ARG A 177 -1.18 18.06 6.12
N LYS A 178 -1.78 19.24 6.28
CA LYS A 178 -1.62 20.06 7.48
C LYS A 178 -2.17 19.34 8.71
N ALA A 179 -3.39 18.83 8.65
CA ALA A 179 -3.99 18.06 9.74
C ALA A 179 -3.14 16.83 10.12
N CYS A 180 -2.60 16.12 9.13
CA CYS A 180 -1.71 14.97 9.35
C CYS A 180 -0.40 15.36 10.02
N HIS A 181 0.17 16.53 9.69
CA HIS A 181 1.34 17.08 10.37
C HIS A 181 1.03 17.49 11.81
N ASP A 182 -0.06 18.22 12.00
CA ASP A 182 -0.46 18.78 13.30
C ASP A 182 -0.92 17.70 14.29
N ALA A 183 -1.30 16.51 13.81
CA ALA A 183 -1.62 15.34 14.61
C ALA A 183 -0.39 14.65 15.26
N VAL A 184 0.82 14.87 14.72
CA VAL A 184 2.03 14.15 15.16
C VAL A 184 2.38 14.36 16.64
N PRO A 185 2.31 15.58 17.22
CA PRO A 185 2.57 15.79 18.65
C PRO A 185 1.61 15.04 19.57
N ALA A 186 0.32 15.00 19.24
CA ALA A 186 -0.67 14.25 19.98
C ALA A 186 -0.40 12.74 19.92
N TYR A 187 -0.03 12.24 18.73
CA TYR A 187 0.36 10.84 18.56
C TYR A 187 1.61 10.46 19.37
N ARG A 188 2.62 11.33 19.40
CA ARG A 188 3.82 11.12 20.24
C ARG A 188 3.48 11.09 21.73
N SER A 189 2.58 11.95 22.17
CA SER A 189 2.10 11.98 23.56
C SER A 189 1.33 10.69 23.90
N PHE A 190 0.52 10.18 22.98
CA PHE A 190 -0.14 8.89 23.12
C PHE A 190 0.86 7.73 23.25
N LEU A 191 1.89 7.67 22.42
CA LEU A 191 2.95 6.66 22.54
C LEU A 191 3.70 6.77 23.87
N ALA A 192 3.97 7.98 24.35
CA ALA A 192 4.60 8.19 25.65
C ALA A 192 3.70 7.70 26.82
N SER A 193 2.38 7.81 26.68
CA SER A 193 1.42 7.30 27.69
C SER A 193 1.29 5.77 27.67
N LYS A 194 1.64 5.12 26.55
CA LYS A 194 1.54 3.66 26.35
C LYS A 194 2.87 3.11 25.85
N ALA A 195 3.82 2.92 26.77
CA ALA A 195 5.18 2.49 26.45
C ALA A 195 5.25 1.17 25.67
N ASP A 196 4.32 0.23 25.91
CA ASP A 196 4.26 -1.07 25.23
C ASP A 196 3.61 -1.01 23.83
N HIS A 197 3.04 0.13 23.44
CA HIS A 197 2.38 0.25 22.14
C HIS A 197 3.43 0.48 21.04
N PRO A 198 3.51 -0.39 20.01
CA PRO A 198 4.48 -0.21 18.94
C PRO A 198 4.17 1.05 18.13
N VAL A 199 5.23 1.66 17.59
CA VAL A 199 5.11 2.81 16.70
C VAL A 199 4.51 2.34 15.38
N MET A 200 3.33 2.86 15.05
CA MET A 200 2.66 2.66 13.78
C MET A 200 3.49 3.20 12.61
N HIS A 201 3.56 2.43 11.52
CA HIS A 201 4.19 2.88 10.27
C HIS A 201 3.50 4.13 9.73
N ALA A 202 4.29 5.15 9.34
CA ALA A 202 3.77 6.39 8.76
C ALA A 202 2.89 6.14 7.53
N THR A 203 3.18 5.09 6.75
CA THR A 203 2.34 4.67 5.61
C THR A 203 0.92 4.29 6.05
N THR A 204 0.77 3.49 7.10
CA THR A 204 -0.53 3.11 7.67
C THR A 204 -1.22 4.33 8.29
N PHE A 205 -0.47 5.14 9.03
CA PHE A 205 -0.97 6.37 9.65
C PHE A 205 -1.61 7.33 8.64
N ILE A 206 -0.97 7.50 7.48
CA ILE A 206 -1.47 8.33 6.38
C ILE A 206 -2.61 7.64 5.62
N ASN A 207 -2.41 6.41 5.15
CA ASN A 207 -3.34 5.75 4.23
C ASN A 207 -4.69 5.41 4.89
N GLU A 208 -4.68 5.05 6.17
CA GLU A 208 -5.89 4.76 6.94
C GLU A 208 -6.43 5.99 7.68
N ARG A 209 -5.91 7.19 7.37
CA ARG A 209 -6.35 8.46 7.96
C ARG A 209 -6.35 8.47 9.49
N ARG A 210 -5.46 7.70 10.12
CA ARG A 210 -5.39 7.57 11.59
C ARG A 210 -5.07 8.90 12.27
N PHE A 211 -4.49 9.85 11.54
CA PHE A 211 -4.26 11.20 12.01
C PHE A 211 -5.55 11.91 12.45
N GLU A 212 -6.72 11.60 11.88
CA GLU A 212 -7.99 12.25 12.23
C GLU A 212 -8.34 12.09 13.71
N GLY A 213 -8.21 10.87 14.25
CA GLY A 213 -8.44 10.63 15.68
C GLY A 213 -7.45 11.38 16.57
N PHE A 214 -6.22 11.60 16.12
CA PHE A 214 -5.24 12.41 16.86
C PHE A 214 -5.47 13.91 16.71
N VAL A 215 -6.08 14.37 15.63
CA VAL A 215 -6.58 15.76 15.51
C VAL A 215 -7.74 15.99 16.48
N GLU A 216 -8.67 15.03 16.60
CA GLU A 216 -9.74 15.09 17.58
C GLU A 216 -9.17 15.14 19.00
N ILE A 217 -8.22 14.26 19.33
CA ILE A 217 -7.53 14.28 20.64
C ILE A 217 -6.80 15.60 20.88
N ALA A 218 -6.14 16.16 19.86
CA ALA A 218 -5.46 17.45 19.97
C ALA A 218 -6.42 18.61 20.19
N THR A 219 -7.61 18.53 19.60
CA THR A 219 -8.66 19.56 19.72
C THR A 219 -9.44 19.42 21.04
N SER A 220 -9.65 18.18 21.51
CA SER A 220 -10.41 17.88 22.73
C SER A 220 -9.58 17.94 24.01
N SER A 221 -8.24 17.86 23.90
CA SER A 221 -7.37 17.96 25.06
C SER A 221 -7.19 19.43 25.44
N PRO A 222 -7.75 19.90 26.58
CA PRO A 222 -7.43 21.24 27.06
C PRO A 222 -5.92 21.30 27.34
N ALA A 223 -5.30 22.45 27.05
CA ALA A 223 -3.93 22.71 27.45
C ALA A 223 -3.79 22.36 28.95
N ARG A 224 -2.92 21.39 29.27
CA ARG A 224 -2.71 20.94 30.66
C ARG A 224 -2.48 22.18 31.53
N ALA A 225 -3.34 22.37 32.53
CA ALA A 225 -3.16 23.44 33.50
C ALA A 225 -1.76 23.30 34.13
N VAL A 226 -0.99 24.39 34.09
CA VAL A 226 0.36 24.43 34.65
C VAL A 226 0.23 24.23 36.16
N THR A 227 0.84 23.16 36.67
CA THR A 227 0.77 22.85 38.11
C THR A 227 1.80 23.67 38.89
N ASP A 228 1.64 23.79 40.21
CA ASP A 228 2.61 24.48 41.08
C ASP A 228 4.03 23.92 40.95
N ASP A 229 4.18 22.61 40.73
CA ASP A 229 5.50 22.01 40.50
C ASP A 229 6.12 22.41 39.15
N ASP A 230 5.30 22.65 38.13
CA ASP A 230 5.78 23.18 36.85
C ASP A 230 6.27 24.62 37.02
N TRP A 231 5.59 25.44 37.83
CA TRP A 231 6.04 26.79 38.18
C TRP A 231 7.32 26.79 38.98
N ARG A 232 7.48 25.89 39.96
CA ARG A 232 8.73 25.75 40.72
C ARG A 232 9.93 25.46 39.81
N LYS A 233 9.77 24.57 38.83
CA LYS A 233 10.84 24.26 37.85
C LYS A 233 11.19 25.47 36.97
N ARG A 234 10.19 26.22 36.50
CA ARG A 234 10.38 27.44 35.70
C ARG A 234 11.10 28.53 36.48
N LEU A 235 10.69 28.77 37.73
CA LEU A 235 11.35 29.72 38.63
C LEU A 235 12.78 29.29 38.96
N ALA A 236 13.02 27.99 39.18
CA ALA A 236 14.38 27.47 39.40
C ALA A 236 15.29 27.75 38.19
N PHE A 237 14.81 27.52 36.97
CA PHE A 237 15.55 27.88 35.75
C PHE A 237 15.80 29.39 35.65
N GLY A 238 14.78 30.21 35.92
CA GLY A 238 14.91 31.67 35.91
C GLY A 238 15.93 32.17 36.92
N ARG A 239 15.96 31.59 38.13
CA ARG A 239 16.94 31.90 39.18
C ARG A 239 18.36 31.45 38.81
N GLU A 240 18.52 30.29 38.19
CA GLU A 240 19.84 29.76 37.84
C GLU A 240 20.44 30.48 36.62
N LYS A 241 19.62 30.73 35.59
CA LYS A 241 20.07 31.28 34.30
C LYS A 241 19.84 32.77 34.15
N HIS A 242 19.09 33.38 35.07
CA HIS A 242 18.67 34.78 34.99
C HIS A 242 17.91 35.08 33.68
N LEU A 243 17.09 34.12 33.23
CA LEU A 243 16.36 34.17 31.96
C LEU A 243 14.86 33.89 32.15
N TRP A 244 14.01 34.62 31.44
CA TRP A 244 12.56 34.45 31.50
C TRP A 244 11.92 34.34 30.12
N HIS A 245 11.08 33.32 29.93
CA HIS A 245 10.40 33.08 28.66
C HIS A 245 9.01 33.72 28.65
N VAL A 246 8.89 34.94 28.11
CA VAL A 246 7.64 35.72 28.15
C VAL A 246 6.50 35.05 27.37
N GLU A 247 6.80 34.45 26.22
CA GLU A 247 5.78 33.79 25.38
C GLU A 247 5.21 32.51 26.01
N SER A 248 6.08 31.67 26.59
CA SER A 248 5.67 30.38 27.18
C SER A 248 5.19 30.51 28.63
N TRP A 249 5.74 31.43 29.41
CA TRP A 249 5.47 31.55 30.86
C TRP A 249 4.69 32.83 31.21
N GLY A 250 4.52 33.75 30.28
CA GLY A 250 3.81 35.01 30.50
C GLY A 250 4.69 36.11 31.10
N PRO A 251 4.09 37.22 31.55
CA PRO A 251 4.80 38.39 32.07
C PRO A 251 5.75 38.06 33.23
N PHE A 252 6.76 38.91 33.42
CA PHE A 252 7.80 38.70 34.44
C PHE A 252 7.21 38.50 35.85
N PRO A 253 7.90 37.71 36.69
CA PRO A 253 7.71 37.73 38.14
C PRO A 253 7.70 39.17 38.67
N GLY A 254 6.61 39.59 39.31
CA GLY A 254 6.43 40.94 39.85
C GLY A 254 5.77 41.97 38.91
N ALA A 255 5.44 41.61 37.67
CA ALA A 255 4.60 42.43 36.80
C ALA A 255 3.10 42.25 37.12
N ALA A 256 2.27 43.25 36.78
CA ALA A 256 0.84 43.27 37.11
C ALA A 256 0.02 42.07 36.56
N ASP A 257 0.47 41.47 35.46
CA ASP A 257 -0.20 40.34 34.80
C ASP A 257 0.59 39.02 34.94
N CYS A 258 1.38 38.88 36.01
CA CYS A 258 2.18 37.68 36.24
C CYS A 258 1.28 36.45 36.42
N ARG A 259 1.58 35.38 35.68
CA ARG A 259 0.84 34.10 35.75
C ARG A 259 1.36 33.16 36.84
N VAL A 260 2.44 33.53 37.52
CA VAL A 260 3.05 32.72 38.58
C VAL A 260 2.24 32.88 39.86
N PRO A 261 1.86 31.79 40.57
CA PRO A 261 1.22 31.88 41.86
C PRO A 261 2.07 32.67 42.87
N GLU A 262 1.48 33.67 43.53
CA GLU A 262 2.18 34.56 44.47
C GLU A 262 2.92 33.80 45.58
N GLN A 263 2.36 32.66 46.03
CA GLN A 263 2.94 31.78 47.04
C GLN A 263 4.30 31.16 46.68
N LEU A 264 4.68 31.14 45.39
CA LEU A 264 5.93 30.55 44.90
C LEU A 264 7.00 31.61 44.58
N LEU A 265 6.61 32.88 44.52
CA LEU A 265 7.48 34.00 44.17
C LEU A 265 8.33 34.44 45.36
N GLN A 266 9.60 34.73 45.09
CA GLN A 266 10.50 35.39 46.03
C GLN A 266 10.68 36.86 45.63
N PRO A 267 10.96 37.77 46.59
CA PRO A 267 11.09 39.21 46.33
C PRO A 267 12.20 39.57 45.31
N SER A 268 13.18 38.68 45.13
CA SER A 268 14.28 38.83 44.19
C SER A 268 14.00 38.22 42.80
N ASP A 269 12.90 37.49 42.62
CA ASP A 269 12.59 36.87 41.33
C ASP A 269 12.23 37.93 40.30
N GLY A 270 12.78 37.80 39.09
CA GLY A 270 12.62 38.78 38.01
C GLY A 270 13.58 39.97 38.07
N GLN A 271 14.35 40.17 39.16
CA GLN A 271 15.36 41.22 39.24
C GLN A 271 16.62 40.83 38.47
N GLY A 272 16.98 41.62 37.46
CA GLY A 272 18.18 41.40 36.65
C GLY A 272 18.10 40.19 35.72
N TRP A 273 16.88 39.68 35.45
CA TRP A 273 16.66 38.63 34.47
C TRP A 273 16.44 39.23 33.08
N THR A 274 16.91 38.56 32.04
CA THR A 274 16.69 38.95 30.64
C THR A 274 15.59 38.13 29.99
N VAL A 275 14.93 38.71 28.98
CA VAL A 275 13.96 37.97 28.18
C VAL A 275 14.71 36.95 27.34
N TRP A 276 14.28 35.70 27.43
CA TRP A 276 14.72 34.66 26.53
C TRP A 276 13.76 34.60 25.34
N GLU A 277 14.25 35.05 24.18
CA GLU A 277 13.64 34.78 22.89
C GLU A 277 14.26 33.49 22.34
N ALA A 278 13.44 32.47 22.10
CA ALA A 278 13.83 31.19 21.52
C ALA A 278 13.27 31.08 20.10
#